data_AF-A0A511RKC6-F1
#
_entry.id   AF-A0A511RKC6-F1
#
_cell.length_a   1.000
_cell.length_b   1.000
_cell.length_c   1.000
_cell.angle_alpha   90.00
_cell.angle_beta   90.00
_cell.angle_gamma   90.00
#
_symmetry.space_group_name_H-M   'P 1'
#
loop_
_entity.id
_entity.type
_entity.pdbx_description
1 polymer ?
#
loop_
_entity_poly.entity_id
_entity_poly.type
_entity_poly.pdbx_seq_one_letter_code
_entity_poly.pdbx_strand_id
1 'polypeptide(L)'
;MVGVFLLALAGAAPGWLPGVDGADGAWIELEGGCGRALEAGAPVSFRVGVADDAFVYVFDARDAADLRRLVPAAGSGSVRLAAGEVRRFPADGGVRYVADAREERGVLYLLAARVPLALAPRTTASELRAVLEHLDRDAWRAAACGYRVRQSAQAFLEVRSEPAGLAVWLDGVRLGLTPLSAEVAPGRRRLRLEGPGFTQEQQLSLARGERTRLELRLPAPVAGERVRFDVASRPEGAWVYLDDRYACTAPCRLEPAPGRHALRLEMPGFQVWGRYLTVAPGPQAAGTTALLERAAATLSVTVNVEAELFLDGMPLGRIARGATRTFAVTEGWHELVALAPGREAARERLLILPDDREEIELELDPL
;
A
#
# COMPACT_ATOMS: atom_id res chain seq x y z
N MET A 1 -1.45 -40.11 -21.32
CA MET A 1 -1.02 -38.77 -20.86
C MET A 1 -2.10 -37.70 -20.93
N VAL A 2 -2.97 -37.66 -21.95
CA VAL A 2 -4.22 -36.83 -21.96
C VAL A 2 -5.04 -36.98 -20.67
N GLY A 3 -5.06 -38.19 -20.08
CA GLY A 3 -5.73 -38.47 -18.82
C GLY A 3 -5.23 -37.70 -17.61
N VAL A 4 -3.93 -37.41 -17.46
CA VAL A 4 -3.41 -36.75 -16.24
C VAL A 4 -3.71 -35.25 -16.26
N PHE A 5 -3.61 -34.60 -17.43
CA PHE A 5 -4.01 -33.20 -17.59
C PHE A 5 -5.52 -33.02 -17.45
N LEU A 6 -6.33 -33.93 -18.02
CA LEU A 6 -7.78 -33.91 -17.84
C LEU A 6 -8.24 -34.32 -16.42
N LEU A 7 -7.50 -35.19 -15.72
CA LEU A 7 -7.76 -35.55 -14.31
C LEU A 7 -7.38 -34.41 -13.36
N ALA A 8 -6.27 -33.72 -13.64
CA ALA A 8 -5.85 -32.54 -12.89
C ALA A 8 -6.86 -31.37 -13.05
N LEU A 9 -7.42 -31.22 -14.26
CA LEU A 9 -8.52 -30.30 -14.54
C LEU A 9 -9.88 -30.74 -13.95
N ALA A 10 -10.06 -32.02 -13.62
CA ALA A 10 -11.29 -32.57 -13.03
C ALA A 10 -11.29 -32.61 -11.48
N GLY A 11 -10.33 -31.96 -10.82
CA GLY A 11 -10.26 -31.88 -9.35
C GLY A 11 -9.74 -33.13 -8.65
N ALA A 12 -9.19 -34.10 -9.39
CA ALA A 12 -8.62 -35.33 -8.84
C ALA A 12 -7.15 -35.47 -9.27
N ALA A 13 -6.28 -34.62 -8.72
CA ALA A 13 -4.85 -34.93 -8.68
C ALA A 13 -4.53 -35.72 -7.39
N PRO A 14 -3.94 -36.93 -7.49
CA PRO A 14 -3.54 -37.73 -6.34
C PRO A 14 -2.49 -36.99 -5.51
N GLY A 15 -2.40 -37.32 -4.23
CA GLY A 15 -1.61 -36.62 -3.22
C GLY A 15 -0.25 -36.10 -3.72
N TRP A 16 -0.13 -34.77 -3.74
CA TRP A 16 1.09 -33.99 -4.00
C TRP A 16 1.76 -34.32 -5.34
N LEU A 17 1.40 -33.59 -6.41
CA LEU A 17 2.12 -33.66 -7.68
C LEU A 17 3.49 -32.96 -7.51
N PRO A 18 4.64 -33.69 -7.43
CA PRO A 18 5.91 -33.12 -7.87
C PRO A 18 5.72 -32.67 -9.33
N GLY A 19 6.43 -31.63 -9.77
CA GLY A 19 6.31 -31.09 -11.12
C GLY A 19 6.13 -32.21 -12.12
N VAL A 20 5.01 -32.19 -12.86
CA VAL A 20 4.87 -33.09 -13.99
C VAL A 20 5.81 -32.50 -15.02
N ASP A 21 7.09 -32.84 -14.92
CA ASP A 21 8.05 -32.62 -15.99
C ASP A 21 7.37 -33.18 -17.22
N GLY A 22 7.09 -32.29 -18.17
CA GLY A 22 6.52 -32.67 -19.44
C GLY A 22 7.54 -33.54 -20.14
N ALA A 23 7.49 -34.85 -19.90
CA ALA A 23 8.27 -35.86 -20.61
C ALA A 23 8.02 -35.82 -22.13
N ASP A 24 7.05 -35.02 -22.58
CA ASP A 24 6.58 -34.88 -23.96
C ASP A 24 6.82 -33.48 -24.57
N GLY A 25 7.85 -32.73 -24.16
CA GLY A 25 8.34 -31.58 -24.95
C GLY A 25 7.69 -30.22 -24.70
N ALA A 26 7.04 -30.00 -23.56
CA ALA A 26 6.75 -28.66 -23.04
C ALA A 26 6.82 -28.68 -21.51
N TRP A 27 7.37 -27.65 -20.88
CA TRP A 27 7.54 -27.60 -19.43
C TRP A 27 7.33 -26.18 -18.88
N ILE A 28 6.92 -26.13 -17.61
CA ILE A 28 6.75 -24.90 -16.84
C ILE A 28 7.40 -25.07 -15.47
N GLU A 29 8.19 -24.08 -15.07
CA GLU A 29 8.88 -24.08 -13.79
C GLU A 29 8.65 -22.75 -13.08
N LEU A 30 8.11 -22.80 -11.86
CA LEU A 30 8.05 -21.64 -10.99
C LEU A 30 9.47 -21.27 -10.54
N GLU A 31 9.78 -19.98 -10.43
CA GLU A 31 11.07 -19.57 -9.88
C GLU A 31 11.22 -20.06 -8.45
N GLY A 32 12.36 -20.70 -8.16
CA GLY A 32 12.60 -21.42 -6.91
C GLY A 32 11.91 -22.79 -6.82
N GLY A 33 11.39 -23.31 -7.93
CA GLY A 33 10.92 -24.69 -8.09
C GLY A 33 9.42 -24.90 -7.84
N CYS A 34 8.85 -25.91 -8.51
CA CYS A 34 7.49 -26.36 -8.25
C CYS A 34 7.37 -26.99 -6.84
N GLY A 35 6.20 -26.86 -6.21
CA GLY A 35 5.92 -27.35 -4.85
C GLY A 35 6.42 -26.44 -3.72
N ARG A 36 7.16 -25.37 -4.05
CA ARG A 36 7.60 -24.37 -3.08
C ARG A 36 6.42 -23.67 -2.42
N ALA A 37 6.69 -23.10 -1.25
CA ALA A 37 5.79 -22.15 -0.63
C ALA A 37 6.07 -20.73 -1.13
N LEU A 38 5.00 -20.01 -1.47
CA LEU A 38 5.00 -18.57 -1.72
C LEU A 38 4.22 -17.89 -0.60
N GLU A 39 4.70 -16.76 -0.10
CA GLU A 39 3.89 -15.95 0.82
C GLU A 39 2.67 -15.39 0.09
N ALA A 40 1.54 -15.30 0.78
CA ALA A 40 0.34 -14.67 0.24
C ALA A 40 0.64 -13.25 -0.27
N GLY A 41 0.27 -12.95 -1.51
CA GLY A 41 0.59 -11.68 -2.17
C GLY A 41 1.98 -11.59 -2.78
N ALA A 42 2.85 -12.61 -2.63
CA ALA A 42 4.15 -12.63 -3.30
C ALA A 42 3.98 -12.76 -4.82
N PRO A 43 4.87 -12.15 -5.63
CA PRO A 43 4.83 -12.27 -7.08
C PRO A 43 5.04 -13.73 -7.51
N VAL A 44 4.26 -14.14 -8.51
CA VAL A 44 4.37 -15.44 -9.19
C VAL A 44 5.16 -15.21 -10.48
N SER A 45 6.39 -15.72 -10.53
CA SER A 45 7.26 -15.67 -11.71
C SER A 45 7.68 -17.07 -12.09
N PHE A 46 7.64 -17.38 -13.38
CA PHE A 46 7.87 -18.73 -13.89
C PHE A 46 8.54 -18.69 -15.26
N ARG A 47 9.19 -19.79 -15.63
CA ARG A 47 9.77 -20.03 -16.95
C ARG A 47 8.96 -21.08 -17.68
N VAL A 48 8.79 -20.89 -18.98
CA VAL A 48 8.16 -21.84 -19.90
C VAL A 48 9.17 -22.21 -20.97
N GLY A 49 9.28 -23.50 -21.28
CA GLY A 49 10.06 -23.99 -22.42
C GLY A 49 9.26 -24.97 -23.27
N VAL A 50 9.58 -25.00 -24.57
CA VAL A 50 8.95 -25.90 -25.56
C VAL A 50 10.01 -26.58 -26.41
N ALA A 51 9.79 -27.84 -26.78
CA ALA A 51 10.69 -28.61 -27.64
C ALA A 51 10.45 -28.34 -29.13
N ASP A 52 9.20 -28.07 -29.51
CA ASP A 52 8.78 -27.68 -30.85
C ASP A 52 8.21 -26.26 -30.85
N ASP A 53 8.18 -25.61 -32.02
CA ASP A 53 7.48 -24.34 -32.22
C ASP A 53 6.04 -24.42 -31.74
N ALA A 54 5.66 -23.54 -30.80
CA ALA A 54 4.33 -23.57 -30.20
C ALA A 54 3.84 -22.20 -29.74
N PHE A 55 2.53 -22.04 -29.75
CA PHE A 55 1.81 -20.98 -29.05
C PHE A 55 1.58 -21.41 -27.60
N VAL A 56 1.97 -20.58 -26.64
CA VAL A 56 1.92 -20.91 -25.22
C VAL A 56 0.80 -20.17 -24.51
N TYR A 57 0.07 -20.92 -23.70
CA TYR A 57 -1.00 -20.45 -22.84
C TYR A 57 -0.72 -20.91 -21.42
N VAL A 58 -0.72 -19.98 -20.47
CA VAL A 58 -0.55 -20.32 -19.05
C VAL A 58 -1.78 -19.88 -18.29
N PHE A 59 -2.35 -20.80 -17.53
CA PHE A 59 -3.51 -20.59 -16.69
C PHE A 59 -3.14 -20.74 -15.23
N ASP A 60 -3.62 -19.81 -14.41
CA ASP A 60 -3.70 -19.94 -12.96
C ASP A 60 -5.05 -20.59 -12.63
N ALA A 61 -4.99 -21.83 -12.13
CA ALA A 61 -6.16 -22.59 -11.74
C ALA A 61 -6.32 -22.56 -10.22
N ARG A 62 -7.49 -22.06 -9.82
CA ARG A 62 -7.94 -21.98 -8.42
C ARG A 62 -8.79 -23.20 -8.09
N ASP A 63 -9.75 -23.47 -8.97
CA ASP A 63 -10.55 -24.69 -9.04
C ASP A 63 -10.84 -25.04 -10.51
N ALA A 64 -11.56 -26.14 -10.75
CA ALA A 64 -11.92 -26.56 -12.10
C ALA A 64 -12.90 -25.61 -12.82
N ALA A 65 -13.56 -24.70 -12.08
CA ALA A 65 -14.59 -23.79 -12.57
C ALA A 65 -14.04 -22.39 -12.94
N ASP A 66 -12.87 -21.99 -12.42
CA ASP A 66 -12.24 -20.69 -12.74
C ASP A 66 -10.76 -20.86 -13.13
N LEU A 67 -10.52 -20.96 -14.44
CA LEU A 67 -9.19 -20.88 -15.04
C LEU A 67 -8.93 -19.46 -15.54
N ARG A 68 -8.02 -18.76 -14.86
CA ARG A 68 -7.58 -17.42 -15.28
C ARG A 68 -6.35 -17.51 -16.15
N ARG A 69 -6.42 -17.02 -17.38
CA ARG A 69 -5.25 -16.98 -18.27
C ARG A 69 -4.28 -15.87 -17.87
N LEU A 70 -3.03 -16.25 -17.61
CA LEU A 70 -1.90 -15.35 -17.36
C LEU A 70 -1.14 -15.01 -18.65
N VAL A 71 -1.00 -16.00 -19.54
CA VAL A 71 -0.26 -15.87 -20.81
C VAL A 71 -1.13 -16.38 -21.96
N PRO A 72 -1.28 -15.65 -23.07
CA PRO A 72 -1.05 -14.21 -23.17
C PRO A 72 -1.94 -13.41 -22.21
N ALA A 73 -1.45 -12.26 -21.76
CA ALA A 73 -2.23 -11.32 -20.97
C ALA A 73 -3.46 -10.83 -21.77
N ALA A 74 -4.54 -10.45 -21.08
CA ALA A 74 -5.73 -9.92 -21.74
C ALA A 74 -5.38 -8.68 -22.59
N GLY A 75 -5.88 -8.64 -23.83
CA GLY A 75 -5.57 -7.56 -24.78
C GLY A 75 -4.18 -7.64 -25.43
N SER A 76 -3.35 -8.63 -25.09
CA SER A 76 -2.08 -8.88 -25.79
C SER A 76 -2.23 -9.90 -26.92
N GLY A 77 -1.31 -9.84 -27.89
CA GLY A 77 -1.25 -10.80 -28.99
C GLY A 77 -0.85 -12.20 -28.53
N SER A 78 -0.96 -13.18 -29.43
CA SER A 78 -0.52 -14.56 -29.16
C SER A 78 0.97 -14.62 -28.83
N VAL A 79 1.35 -15.43 -27.84
CA VAL A 79 2.75 -15.67 -27.50
C VAL A 79 3.22 -16.96 -28.18
N ARG A 80 4.15 -16.83 -29.13
CA ARG A 80 4.82 -17.96 -29.78
C ARG A 80 6.24 -18.09 -29.24
N LEU A 81 6.64 -19.32 -28.93
CA LEU A 81 8.00 -19.72 -28.59
C LEU A 81 8.55 -20.61 -29.73
N ALA A 82 9.81 -20.41 -30.08
CA ALA A 82 10.51 -21.30 -31.00
C ALA A 82 10.94 -22.61 -30.31
N ALA A 83 11.18 -23.66 -31.09
CA ALA A 83 11.76 -24.91 -30.60
C ALA A 83 13.03 -24.66 -29.76
N GLY A 84 13.05 -25.16 -28.53
CA GLY A 84 14.15 -25.00 -27.56
C GLY A 84 14.18 -23.64 -26.83
N GLU A 85 13.28 -22.71 -27.16
CA GLU A 85 13.21 -21.41 -26.48
C GLU A 85 12.67 -21.58 -25.05
N VAL A 86 13.29 -20.86 -24.12
CA VAL A 86 12.83 -20.72 -22.74
C VAL A 86 12.54 -19.25 -22.48
N ARG A 87 11.32 -18.94 -22.03
CA ARG A 87 10.91 -17.57 -21.73
C ARG A 87 10.41 -17.42 -20.29
N ARG A 88 10.85 -16.36 -19.62
CA ARG A 88 10.41 -15.96 -18.28
C ARG A 88 9.15 -15.10 -18.37
N PHE A 89 8.23 -15.32 -17.44
CA PHE A 89 6.99 -14.57 -17.30
C PHE A 89 6.76 -14.13 -15.84
N PRO A 90 6.17 -12.94 -15.61
CA PRO A 90 5.93 -11.91 -16.62
C PRO A 90 7.26 -11.38 -17.21
N ALA A 91 7.22 -10.86 -18.44
CA ALA A 91 8.35 -10.14 -19.02
C ALA A 91 8.63 -8.85 -18.23
N ASP A 92 9.81 -8.25 -18.38
CA ASP A 92 10.14 -7.00 -17.72
C ASP A 92 9.10 -5.91 -18.06
N GLY A 93 8.53 -5.27 -17.04
CA GLY A 93 7.42 -4.31 -17.19
C GLY A 93 6.04 -4.94 -17.46
N GLY A 94 5.94 -6.26 -17.54
CA GLY A 94 4.68 -6.99 -17.72
C GLY A 94 3.82 -7.04 -16.46
N VAL A 95 2.54 -7.39 -16.64
CA VAL A 95 1.56 -7.50 -15.54
C VAL A 95 2.02 -8.55 -14.54
N ARG A 96 2.25 -8.11 -13.30
CA ARG A 96 2.63 -9.00 -12.19
C ARG A 96 1.40 -9.71 -11.64
N TYR A 97 1.50 -11.02 -11.53
CA TYR A 97 0.52 -11.86 -10.84
C TYR A 97 1.06 -12.20 -9.46
N VAL A 98 0.16 -12.31 -8.47
CA VAL A 98 0.52 -12.62 -7.08
C VAL A 98 -0.18 -13.87 -6.59
N ALA A 99 0.44 -14.58 -5.65
CA ALA A 99 -0.15 -15.73 -4.98
C ALA A 99 -1.40 -15.29 -4.19
N ASP A 100 -2.55 -15.93 -4.45
CA ASP A 100 -3.82 -15.55 -3.83
C ASP A 100 -3.84 -15.95 -2.35
N ALA A 101 -4.16 -15.01 -1.47
CA ALA A 101 -4.19 -15.23 -0.02
C ALA A 101 -5.32 -16.15 0.44
N ARG A 102 -6.38 -16.30 -0.36
CA ARG A 102 -7.57 -17.09 -0.02
C ARG A 102 -7.37 -18.59 -0.21
N GLU A 103 -6.40 -18.98 -1.02
CA GLU A 103 -6.12 -20.36 -1.39
C GLU A 103 -4.93 -20.89 -0.59
N GLU A 104 -4.92 -22.17 -0.24
CA GLU A 104 -3.75 -22.81 0.38
C GLU A 104 -2.75 -23.32 -0.67
N ARG A 105 -3.20 -23.44 -1.93
CA ARG A 105 -2.44 -24.00 -3.06
C ARG A 105 -2.85 -23.31 -4.35
N GLY A 106 -1.93 -23.24 -5.30
CA GLY A 106 -2.23 -22.82 -6.67
C GLY A 106 -1.57 -23.76 -7.67
N VAL A 107 -2.12 -23.83 -8.88
CA VAL A 107 -1.54 -24.61 -9.98
C VAL A 107 -1.46 -23.76 -11.23
N LEU A 108 -0.26 -23.66 -11.79
CA LEU A 108 -0.05 -23.12 -13.13
C LEU A 108 -0.16 -24.26 -14.15
N TYR A 109 -1.10 -24.16 -15.07
CA TYR A 109 -1.21 -25.05 -16.22
C TYR A 109 -0.63 -24.40 -17.46
N LEU A 110 0.36 -25.04 -18.07
CA LEU A 110 0.87 -24.71 -19.38
C LEU A 110 0.14 -25.54 -20.42
N LEU A 111 -0.30 -24.89 -21.50
CA LEU A 111 -0.73 -25.48 -22.75
C LEU A 111 0.12 -24.90 -23.89
N ALA A 112 0.82 -25.76 -24.61
CA ALA A 112 1.60 -25.43 -25.80
C ALA A 112 0.92 -26.06 -27.02
N ALA A 113 0.46 -25.25 -27.98
CA ALA A 113 -0.27 -25.71 -29.16
C ALA A 113 0.44 -25.31 -30.46
N ARG A 114 0.44 -26.18 -31.47
CA ARG A 114 1.04 -25.89 -32.79
C ARG A 114 0.30 -24.79 -33.56
N VAL A 115 -0.99 -24.60 -33.27
CA VAL A 115 -1.85 -23.59 -33.87
C VAL A 115 -2.34 -22.61 -32.79
N PRO A 116 -2.60 -21.34 -33.14
CA PRO A 116 -3.14 -20.38 -32.19
C PRO A 116 -4.58 -20.77 -31.82
N LEU A 117 -4.85 -20.81 -30.52
CA LEU A 117 -6.16 -21.07 -29.94
C LEU A 117 -6.84 -19.77 -29.50
N ALA A 118 -8.11 -19.63 -29.84
CA ALA A 118 -8.97 -18.53 -29.41
C ALA A 118 -9.58 -18.83 -28.04
N LEU A 119 -8.80 -18.64 -26.98
CA LEU A 119 -9.24 -18.89 -25.61
C LEU A 119 -9.73 -17.58 -24.97
N ALA A 120 -10.67 -17.66 -24.03
CA ALA A 120 -11.10 -16.50 -23.25
C ALA A 120 -10.08 -16.19 -22.10
N PRO A 121 -9.98 -14.94 -21.61
CA PRO A 121 -9.14 -14.61 -20.47
C PRO A 121 -9.54 -15.31 -19.16
N ARG A 122 -10.83 -15.63 -19.02
CA ARG A 122 -11.39 -16.51 -17.98
C ARG A 122 -12.17 -17.61 -18.70
N THR A 123 -11.94 -18.85 -18.31
CA THR A 123 -12.58 -20.04 -18.89
C THR A 123 -12.71 -21.13 -17.84
N THR A 124 -13.39 -22.23 -18.16
CA THR A 124 -13.49 -23.40 -17.28
C THR A 124 -12.65 -24.57 -17.78
N ALA A 125 -12.38 -25.54 -16.93
CA ALA A 125 -11.76 -26.81 -17.32
C ALA A 125 -12.54 -27.51 -18.45
N SER A 126 -13.88 -27.49 -18.37
CA SER A 126 -14.77 -28.12 -19.35
C SER A 126 -14.70 -27.45 -20.72
N GLU A 127 -14.67 -26.12 -20.75
CA GLU A 127 -14.52 -25.35 -22.00
C GLU A 127 -13.17 -25.57 -22.65
N LEU A 128 -12.09 -25.51 -21.85
CA LEU A 128 -10.74 -25.78 -22.34
C LEU A 128 -10.63 -27.20 -22.90
N ARG A 129 -11.22 -28.17 -22.20
CA ARG A 129 -11.29 -29.57 -22.66
C ARG A 129 -12.03 -29.70 -23.99
N ALA A 130 -13.18 -29.04 -24.14
CA ALA A 130 -13.95 -29.07 -25.39
C ALA A 130 -13.13 -28.54 -26.57
N VAL A 131 -12.31 -27.50 -26.38
CA VAL A 131 -11.38 -27.01 -27.41
C VAL A 131 -10.33 -28.06 -27.76
N LEU A 132 -9.72 -28.69 -26.75
CA LEU A 132 -8.66 -29.68 -26.96
C LEU A 132 -9.16 -30.99 -27.60
N GLU A 133 -10.41 -31.38 -27.37
CA GLU A 133 -11.02 -32.58 -27.97
C GLU A 133 -11.18 -32.47 -29.49
N HIS A 134 -11.15 -31.25 -30.05
CA HIS A 134 -11.19 -31.01 -31.49
C HIS A 134 -9.79 -30.92 -32.14
N LEU A 135 -8.72 -31.00 -31.34
CA LEU A 135 -7.35 -30.97 -31.84
C LEU A 135 -6.75 -32.38 -31.90
N ASP A 136 -5.87 -32.60 -32.87
CA ASP A 136 -5.07 -33.82 -32.91
C ASP A 136 -4.23 -33.95 -31.64
N ARG A 137 -4.08 -35.19 -31.15
CA ARG A 137 -3.39 -35.46 -29.88
C ARG A 137 -1.94 -35.04 -29.88
N ASP A 138 -1.29 -35.01 -31.05
CA ASP A 138 0.09 -34.57 -31.19
C ASP A 138 0.21 -33.05 -31.45
N ALA A 139 -0.90 -32.34 -31.69
CA ALA A 139 -0.91 -30.90 -31.98
C ALA A 139 -0.74 -30.02 -30.74
N TRP A 140 -0.76 -30.59 -29.53
CA TRP A 140 -0.55 -29.86 -28.30
C TRP A 140 0.18 -30.68 -27.23
N ARG A 141 0.81 -29.96 -26.29
CA ARG A 141 1.47 -30.48 -25.10
C ARG A 141 1.04 -29.67 -23.90
N ALA A 142 1.12 -30.28 -22.72
CA ALA A 142 0.76 -29.60 -21.50
C ALA A 142 1.64 -30.01 -20.33
N ALA A 143 1.81 -29.09 -19.39
CA ALA A 143 2.54 -29.29 -18.15
C ALA A 143 1.84 -28.56 -17.01
N ALA A 144 2.18 -28.92 -15.78
CA ALA A 144 1.62 -28.29 -14.59
C ALA A 144 2.69 -28.06 -13.53
N CYS A 145 2.64 -26.89 -12.89
CA CYS A 145 3.49 -26.55 -11.76
C CYS A 145 2.62 -26.08 -10.59
N GLY A 146 2.52 -26.92 -9.57
CA GLY A 146 1.85 -26.57 -8.31
C GLY A 146 2.74 -25.73 -7.41
N TYR A 147 2.13 -24.92 -6.55
CA TYR A 147 2.80 -24.26 -5.42
C TYR A 147 1.86 -24.20 -4.21
N ARG A 148 2.45 -24.00 -3.03
CA ARG A 148 1.71 -23.77 -1.79
C ARG A 148 1.67 -22.29 -1.50
N VAL A 149 0.56 -21.81 -0.98
CA VAL A 149 0.49 -20.47 -0.43
C VAL A 149 0.68 -20.57 1.07
N ARG A 150 1.76 -19.98 1.56
CA ARG A 150 1.90 -19.65 2.96
C ARG A 150 1.02 -18.44 3.20
N GLN A 151 -0.14 -18.69 3.79
CA GLN A 151 -0.91 -17.62 4.39
C GLN A 151 -0.01 -16.97 5.45
N SER A 152 0.14 -15.65 5.37
CA SER A 152 0.71 -14.92 6.49
C SER A 152 -0.08 -15.31 7.73
N ALA A 153 0.62 -15.60 8.83
CA ALA A 153 -0.03 -15.80 10.12
C ALA A 153 -0.79 -14.54 10.59
N GLN A 154 -0.59 -13.43 9.89
CA GLN A 154 -1.17 -12.12 10.14
C GLN A 154 -2.21 -11.77 9.07
N ALA A 155 -3.17 -10.95 9.46
CA ALA A 155 -4.05 -10.18 8.59
C ALA A 155 -3.48 -8.77 8.42
N PHE A 156 -3.95 -8.05 7.41
CA PHE A 156 -3.54 -6.67 7.15
C PHE A 156 -4.75 -5.74 7.35
N LEU A 157 -4.61 -4.74 8.20
CA LEU A 157 -5.65 -3.77 8.51
C LEU A 157 -5.24 -2.40 7.99
N GLU A 158 -6.06 -1.82 7.11
CA GLU A 158 -5.93 -0.45 6.64
C GLU A 158 -7.11 0.38 7.16
N VAL A 159 -6.82 1.44 7.92
CA VAL A 159 -7.84 2.31 8.53
C VAL A 159 -7.61 3.76 8.12
N ARG A 160 -8.61 4.37 7.49
CA ARG A 160 -8.62 5.77 7.09
C ARG A 160 -9.78 6.48 7.76
N SER A 161 -9.56 7.74 8.13
CA SER A 161 -10.63 8.59 8.64
C SER A 161 -10.57 9.99 8.03
N GLU A 162 -11.73 10.62 7.95
CA GLU A 162 -11.87 12.04 7.64
C GLU A 162 -12.60 12.73 8.81
N PRO A 163 -11.94 13.64 9.56
CA PRO A 163 -10.52 14.02 9.46
C PRO A 163 -9.55 12.89 9.86
N ALA A 164 -8.32 12.94 9.34
CA ALA A 164 -7.24 12.03 9.72
C ALA A 164 -6.69 12.34 11.13
N GLY A 165 -5.93 11.41 11.70
CA GLY A 165 -5.26 11.59 12.99
C GLY A 165 -6.00 11.00 14.20
N LEU A 166 -6.98 10.10 13.98
CA LEU A 166 -7.64 9.37 15.05
C LEU A 166 -6.74 8.26 15.58
N ALA A 167 -6.66 8.09 16.90
CA ALA A 167 -5.97 6.98 17.51
C ALA A 167 -6.69 5.67 17.22
N VAL A 168 -5.95 4.69 16.70
CA VAL A 168 -6.45 3.35 16.38
C VAL A 168 -5.97 2.37 17.45
N TRP A 169 -6.92 1.64 18.03
CA TRP A 169 -6.68 0.60 19.01
C TRP A 169 -7.28 -0.72 18.53
N LEU A 170 -6.57 -1.83 18.72
CA LEU A 170 -7.07 -3.17 18.44
C LEU A 170 -6.94 -4.03 19.69
N ASP A 171 -8.06 -4.56 20.18
CA ASP A 171 -8.17 -5.33 21.42
C ASP A 171 -7.56 -4.61 22.65
N GLY A 172 -7.59 -3.27 22.65
CA GLY A 172 -7.03 -2.44 23.72
C GLY A 172 -5.54 -2.14 23.57
N VAL A 173 -4.86 -2.62 22.52
CA VAL A 173 -3.49 -2.26 22.17
C VAL A 173 -3.50 -1.11 21.17
N ARG A 174 -2.74 -0.04 21.44
CA ARG A 174 -2.64 1.12 20.54
C ARG A 174 -1.76 0.77 19.33
N LEU A 175 -2.31 0.89 18.13
CA LEU A 175 -1.60 0.62 16.88
C LEU A 175 -0.97 1.87 16.26
N GLY A 176 -1.62 3.02 16.38
CA GLY A 176 -1.13 4.25 15.75
C GLY A 176 -2.22 5.31 15.56
N LEU A 177 -2.05 6.15 14.55
CA LEU A 177 -3.02 7.17 14.14
C LEU A 177 -3.51 6.88 12.70
N THR A 178 -4.72 7.29 12.35
CA THR A 178 -5.20 7.26 10.95
C THR A 178 -4.50 8.33 10.09
N PRO A 179 -4.22 8.08 8.80
CA PRO A 179 -4.35 6.79 8.12
C PRO A 179 -3.32 5.78 8.65
N LEU A 180 -3.77 4.55 8.88
CA LEU A 180 -2.97 3.45 9.44
C LEU A 180 -2.96 2.26 8.47
N SER A 181 -1.79 1.65 8.28
CA SER A 181 -1.64 0.31 7.71
C SER A 181 -0.84 -0.54 8.70
N ALA A 182 -1.38 -1.68 9.14
CA ALA A 182 -0.75 -2.53 10.13
C ALA A 182 -0.97 -4.03 9.84
N GLU A 183 0.07 -4.83 10.09
CA GLU A 183 -0.06 -6.28 10.23
C GLU A 183 -0.58 -6.60 11.63
N VAL A 184 -1.64 -7.41 11.70
CA VAL A 184 -2.33 -7.73 12.95
C VAL A 184 -2.70 -9.20 12.96
N ALA A 185 -2.80 -9.80 14.14
CA ALA A 185 -3.19 -11.20 14.20
C ALA A 185 -4.68 -11.39 13.77
N PRO A 186 -4.99 -12.47 13.04
CA PRO A 186 -6.34 -12.75 12.52
C PRO A 186 -7.33 -13.06 13.65
N GLY A 187 -8.61 -13.16 13.30
CA GLY A 187 -9.72 -13.52 14.17
C GLY A 187 -10.75 -12.41 14.36
N ARG A 188 -11.69 -12.64 15.29
CA ARG A 188 -12.61 -11.60 15.73
C ARG A 188 -11.86 -10.63 16.64
N ARG A 189 -11.84 -9.36 16.27
CA ARG A 189 -11.07 -8.29 16.92
C ARG A 189 -11.97 -7.11 17.26
N ARG A 190 -11.67 -6.41 18.34
CA ARG A 190 -12.36 -5.16 18.70
C ARG A 190 -11.49 -3.98 18.27
N LEU A 191 -11.92 -3.30 17.22
CA LEU A 191 -11.33 -2.03 16.80
C LEU A 191 -11.96 -0.90 17.60
N ARG A 192 -11.14 -0.02 18.17
CA ARG A 192 -11.58 1.25 18.76
C ARG A 192 -10.84 2.40 18.10
N LEU A 193 -11.60 3.38 17.61
CA LEU A 193 -11.12 4.64 17.09
C LEU A 193 -11.42 5.72 18.12
N GLU A 194 -10.42 6.54 18.42
CA GLU A 194 -10.51 7.54 19.46
C GLU A 194 -9.92 8.86 18.96
N GLY A 195 -10.67 9.94 19.16
CA GLY A 195 -10.30 11.29 18.81
C GLY A 195 -11.10 12.30 19.62
N PRO A 196 -10.88 13.61 19.37
CA PRO A 196 -11.47 14.64 20.20
C PRO A 196 -13.00 14.64 20.11
N GLY A 197 -13.68 14.35 21.21
CA GLY A 197 -15.15 14.21 21.26
C GLY A 197 -15.70 13.01 20.48
N PHE A 198 -14.83 12.10 20.01
CA PHE A 198 -15.22 10.96 19.19
C PHE A 198 -14.59 9.67 19.70
N THR A 199 -15.43 8.72 20.09
CA THR A 199 -15.00 7.35 20.36
C THR A 199 -15.99 6.40 19.68
N GLN A 200 -15.49 5.56 18.79
CA GLN A 200 -16.28 4.51 18.15
C GLN A 200 -15.59 3.17 18.31
N GLU A 201 -16.36 2.14 18.66
CA GLU A 201 -15.90 0.76 18.72
C GLU A 201 -16.69 -0.09 17.73
N GLN A 202 -16.01 -1.02 17.06
CA GLN A 202 -16.65 -2.02 16.21
C GLN A 202 -15.92 -3.36 16.25
N GLN A 203 -16.68 -4.44 16.08
CA GLN A 203 -16.09 -5.76 15.89
C GLN A 203 -15.70 -5.97 14.43
N LEU A 204 -14.50 -6.49 14.22
CA LEU A 204 -13.98 -6.90 12.93
C LEU A 204 -13.76 -8.40 12.91
N SER A 205 -13.97 -9.03 11.77
CA SER A 205 -13.50 -10.40 11.52
C SER A 205 -12.37 -10.33 10.51
N LEU A 206 -11.13 -10.50 10.95
CA LEU A 206 -9.95 -10.44 10.11
C LEU A 206 -9.53 -11.85 9.71
N ALA A 207 -9.56 -12.17 8.40
CA ALA A 207 -9.05 -13.45 7.92
C ALA A 207 -7.53 -13.39 7.70
N ARG A 208 -6.87 -14.56 7.82
CA ARG A 208 -5.43 -14.70 7.55
C ARG A 208 -5.11 -14.28 6.12
N GLY A 209 -4.05 -13.47 5.95
CA GLY A 209 -3.63 -12.98 4.64
C GLY A 209 -4.60 -12.00 3.95
N GLU A 210 -5.76 -11.70 4.54
CA GLU A 210 -6.72 -10.74 3.99
C GLU A 210 -6.28 -9.30 4.29
N ARG A 211 -6.49 -8.41 3.32
CA ARG A 211 -6.41 -6.95 3.51
C ARG A 211 -7.81 -6.41 3.77
N THR A 212 -8.11 -6.06 5.02
CA THR A 212 -9.36 -5.41 5.40
C THR A 212 -9.17 -3.90 5.38
N ARG A 213 -9.99 -3.21 4.58
CA ARG A 213 -9.97 -1.74 4.46
C ARG A 213 -11.19 -1.13 5.14
N LEU A 214 -10.94 -0.11 5.96
CA LEU A 214 -11.97 0.67 6.64
C LEU A 214 -11.79 2.15 6.31
N GLU A 215 -12.83 2.74 5.74
CA GLU A 215 -12.93 4.17 5.51
C GLU A 215 -14.04 4.73 6.37
N LEU A 216 -13.67 5.63 7.29
CA LEU A 216 -14.62 6.27 8.19
C LEU A 216 -14.72 7.76 7.86
N ARG A 217 -15.94 8.25 7.73
CA ARG A 217 -16.20 9.69 7.71
C ARG A 217 -16.85 10.05 9.02
N LEU A 218 -16.15 10.87 9.80
CA LEU A 218 -16.71 11.36 11.05
C LEU A 218 -17.81 12.39 10.75
N PRO A 219 -18.90 12.40 11.52
CA PRO A 219 -19.80 13.55 11.52
C PRO A 219 -18.99 14.80 11.82
N ALA A 220 -19.24 15.89 11.09
CA ALA A 220 -18.63 17.17 11.44
C ALA A 220 -18.94 17.48 12.92
N PRO A 221 -17.95 17.95 13.72
CA PRO A 221 -18.21 18.32 15.10
C PRO A 221 -19.41 19.28 15.16
N VAL A 222 -20.30 19.05 16.13
CA VAL A 222 -21.51 19.88 16.30
C VAL A 222 -21.04 21.33 16.43
N ALA A 223 -21.41 22.15 15.45
CA ALA A 223 -21.10 23.57 15.46
C ALA A 223 -21.74 24.22 16.70
N GLY A 224 -20.92 24.76 17.60
CA GLY A 224 -21.44 25.59 18.70
C GLY A 224 -20.52 25.73 19.91
N GLU A 225 -19.74 24.71 20.26
CA GLU A 225 -18.82 24.80 21.39
C GLU A 225 -17.44 25.21 20.88
N ARG A 226 -16.97 26.40 21.26
CA ARG A 226 -15.60 26.85 21.00
C ARG A 226 -14.86 26.94 22.32
N VAL A 227 -13.61 26.50 22.34
CA VAL A 227 -12.79 26.46 23.55
C VAL A 227 -11.82 27.63 23.51
N ARG A 228 -11.72 28.41 24.60
CA ARG A 228 -10.76 29.51 24.67
C ARG A 228 -9.36 28.95 24.82
N PHE A 229 -8.47 29.27 23.89
CA PHE A 229 -7.09 28.83 23.88
C PHE A 229 -6.14 30.02 23.78
N ASP A 230 -5.41 30.33 24.85
CA ASP A 230 -4.47 31.45 24.88
C ASP A 230 -3.12 31.04 24.29
N VAL A 231 -2.63 31.78 23.31
CA VAL A 231 -1.35 31.54 22.63
C VAL A 231 -0.42 32.72 22.88
N ALA A 232 0.78 32.43 23.36
CA ALA A 232 1.85 33.41 23.52
C ALA A 232 3.14 32.93 22.83
N SER A 233 4.06 33.86 22.58
CA SER A 233 5.39 33.58 22.03
C SER A 233 6.46 34.35 22.78
N ARG A 234 7.68 33.83 22.79
CA ARG A 234 8.88 34.53 23.26
C ARG A 234 9.97 34.42 22.20
N PRO A 235 10.39 35.54 21.57
CA PRO A 235 9.84 36.90 21.73
C PRO A 235 8.37 37.01 21.30
N GLU A 236 7.68 38.06 21.78
CA GLU A 236 6.30 38.35 21.39
C GLU A 236 6.23 38.87 19.95
N GLY A 237 5.05 38.75 19.31
CA GLY A 237 4.81 39.20 17.95
C GLY A 237 4.84 38.12 16.87
N ALA A 238 4.88 36.84 17.25
CA ALA A 238 4.84 35.75 16.28
C ALA A 238 3.48 35.65 15.58
N TRP A 239 3.47 35.40 14.28
CA TRP A 239 2.25 35.07 13.54
C TRP A 239 1.79 33.66 13.89
N VAL A 240 0.54 33.54 14.33
CA VAL A 240 -0.09 32.29 14.73
C VAL A 240 -0.97 31.78 13.60
N TYR A 241 -0.74 30.55 13.19
CA TYR A 241 -1.53 29.81 12.21
C TYR A 241 -2.21 28.64 12.90
N LEU A 242 -3.51 28.46 12.62
CA LEU A 242 -4.30 27.31 13.05
C LEU A 242 -4.83 26.60 11.81
N ASP A 243 -4.51 25.33 11.64
CA ASP A 243 -4.86 24.52 10.47
C ASP A 243 -4.48 25.22 9.14
N ASP A 244 -3.24 25.72 9.10
CA ASP A 244 -2.63 26.45 7.99
C ASP A 244 -3.28 27.79 7.62
N ARG A 245 -4.20 28.29 8.44
CA ARG A 245 -4.81 29.61 8.27
C ARG A 245 -4.25 30.58 9.29
N TYR A 246 -3.83 31.76 8.83
CA TYR A 246 -3.46 32.84 9.73
C TYR A 246 -4.63 33.17 10.66
N ALA A 247 -4.36 33.15 11.96
CA ALA A 247 -5.37 33.36 12.98
C ALA A 247 -5.17 34.71 13.70
N CYS A 248 -3.95 34.97 14.19
CA CYS A 248 -3.63 36.20 14.93
C CYS A 248 -2.12 36.38 15.07
N THR A 249 -1.71 37.49 15.70
CA THR A 249 -0.34 37.71 16.17
C THR A 249 -0.29 37.52 17.68
N ALA A 250 0.66 36.72 18.18
CA ALA A 250 0.77 36.39 19.60
C ALA A 250 1.39 37.56 20.42
N PRO A 251 0.95 37.80 21.68
CA PRO A 251 -0.04 37.01 22.40
C PRO A 251 -1.48 37.25 21.92
N CYS A 252 -2.25 36.19 21.74
CA CYS A 252 -3.64 36.25 21.31
C CYS A 252 -4.46 35.08 21.84
N ARG A 253 -5.79 35.19 21.72
CA ARG A 253 -6.74 34.15 22.11
C ARG A 253 -7.37 33.54 20.86
N LEU A 254 -7.29 32.22 20.76
CA LEU A 254 -7.98 31.42 19.75
C LEU A 254 -9.27 30.83 20.34
N GLU A 255 -10.19 30.47 19.45
CA GLU A 255 -11.44 29.77 19.80
C GLU A 255 -11.64 28.54 18.88
N PRO A 256 -10.73 27.55 18.91
CA PRO A 256 -10.88 26.33 18.13
C PRO A 256 -12.12 25.54 18.54
N ALA A 257 -12.70 24.81 17.59
CA ALA A 257 -13.69 23.79 17.89
C ALA A 257 -13.04 22.60 18.62
N PRO A 258 -13.80 21.73 19.27
CA PRO A 258 -13.32 20.44 19.72
C PRO A 258 -12.73 19.66 18.53
N GLY A 259 -11.51 19.16 18.67
CA GLY A 259 -10.77 18.68 17.51
C GLY A 259 -9.26 18.62 17.72
N ARG A 260 -8.57 18.02 16.74
CA ARG A 260 -7.11 18.09 16.63
C ARG A 260 -6.79 19.20 15.65
N HIS A 261 -6.00 20.16 16.08
CA HIS A 261 -5.61 21.31 15.25
C HIS A 261 -4.09 21.39 15.14
N ALA A 262 -3.59 21.74 13.96
CA ALA A 262 -2.18 22.06 13.78
C ALA A 262 -1.98 23.54 14.15
N LEU A 263 -1.21 23.79 15.22
CA LEU A 263 -0.81 25.13 15.61
C LEU A 263 0.63 25.37 15.16
N ARG A 264 0.84 26.44 14.40
CA ARG A 264 2.16 26.86 13.92
C ARG A 264 2.39 28.33 14.25
N LEU A 265 3.58 28.66 14.73
CA LEU A 265 4.00 30.02 15.01
C LEU A 265 5.23 30.34 14.16
N GLU A 266 5.16 31.47 13.46
CA GLU A 266 6.24 31.97 12.62
C GLU A 266 6.63 33.38 13.04
N MET A 267 7.92 33.65 13.08
CA MET A 267 8.44 35.00 13.29
C MET A 267 9.68 35.19 12.42
N PRO A 268 9.82 36.32 11.70
CA PRO A 268 11.01 36.59 10.91
C PRO A 268 12.31 36.46 11.73
N GLY A 269 13.25 35.66 11.24
CA GLY A 269 14.54 35.40 11.89
C GLY A 269 14.51 34.34 13.01
N PHE A 270 13.39 33.63 13.19
CA PHE A 270 13.24 32.56 14.17
C PHE A 270 12.81 31.26 13.49
N GLN A 271 13.25 30.13 14.05
CA GLN A 271 12.80 28.82 13.61
C GLN A 271 11.28 28.70 13.76
N VAL A 272 10.65 28.11 12.74
CA VAL A 272 9.22 27.81 12.80
C VAL A 272 8.94 26.86 13.94
N TRP A 273 7.98 27.22 14.79
CA TRP A 273 7.56 26.41 15.92
C TRP A 273 6.19 25.80 15.62
N GLY A 274 6.04 24.50 15.84
CA GLY A 274 4.79 23.80 15.54
C GLY A 274 4.43 22.79 16.62
N ARG A 275 3.13 22.61 16.85
CA ARG A 275 2.59 21.50 17.64
C ARG A 275 1.17 21.16 17.21
N TYR A 276 0.74 19.95 17.56
CA TYR A 276 -0.69 19.66 17.56
C TYR A 276 -1.34 20.08 18.88
N LEU A 277 -2.51 20.69 18.76
CA LEU A 277 -3.45 20.93 19.83
C LEU A 277 -4.53 19.86 19.78
N THR A 278 -4.88 19.31 20.94
CA THR A 278 -6.06 18.47 21.08
C THR A 278 -7.03 19.20 21.99
N VAL A 279 -8.14 19.63 21.42
CA VAL A 279 -9.18 20.42 22.08
C VAL A 279 -10.32 19.48 22.44
N ALA A 280 -10.52 19.26 23.74
CA ALA A 280 -11.66 18.49 24.24
C ALA A 280 -12.95 19.33 24.20
N PRO A 281 -14.14 18.71 24.07
CA PRO A 281 -15.40 19.39 24.28
C PRO A 281 -15.56 19.87 25.73
N GLY A 282 -16.36 20.92 25.94
CA GLY A 282 -16.56 21.57 27.23
C GLY A 282 -15.78 22.88 27.45
N PRO A 283 -16.20 23.71 28.43
CA PRO A 283 -15.51 24.96 28.77
C PRO A 283 -14.20 24.66 29.52
N GLN A 284 -13.07 24.83 28.83
CA GLN A 284 -11.75 24.81 29.45
C GLN A 284 -10.93 26.02 28.97
N ALA A 285 -10.17 26.62 29.88
CA ALA A 285 -9.12 27.55 29.51
C ALA A 285 -7.83 26.73 29.34
N ALA A 286 -7.32 26.68 28.11
CA ALA A 286 -6.04 26.07 27.80
C ALA A 286 -5.13 27.11 27.16
N GLY A 287 -3.82 26.83 27.11
CA GLY A 287 -2.91 27.73 26.44
C GLY A 287 -1.52 27.15 26.24
N THR A 288 -0.73 27.85 25.44
CA THR A 288 0.66 27.50 25.18
C THR A 288 1.50 28.76 25.04
N THR A 289 2.75 28.69 25.47
CA THR A 289 3.77 29.70 25.16
C THR A 289 4.84 29.03 24.30
N ALA A 290 5.03 29.51 23.08
CA ALA A 290 6.12 29.06 22.23
C ALA A 290 7.41 29.79 22.61
N LEU A 291 8.50 29.04 22.82
CA LEU A 291 9.85 29.62 22.92
C LEU A 291 10.45 29.52 21.52
N LEU A 292 10.71 30.66 20.90
CA LEU A 292 11.21 30.73 19.54
C LEU A 292 12.73 30.85 19.57
N GLU A 293 13.39 29.97 18.83
CA GLU A 293 14.84 29.94 18.69
C GLU A 293 15.24 30.73 17.44
N ARG A 294 16.37 31.45 17.51
CA ARG A 294 16.84 32.22 16.36
C ARG A 294 17.23 31.26 15.24
N ALA A 295 16.71 31.52 14.05
CA ALA A 295 17.14 30.78 12.87
C ALA A 295 18.56 31.19 12.50
N ALA A 296 19.33 30.23 12.02
CA ALA A 296 20.67 30.44 11.48
C ALA A 296 20.66 30.35 9.94
N ALA A 297 19.66 29.72 9.34
CA ALA A 297 19.60 29.44 7.91
C ALA A 297 18.14 29.41 7.39
N THR A 298 17.99 29.20 6.08
CA THR A 298 16.69 28.95 5.44
C THR A 298 16.66 27.61 4.72
N LEU A 299 15.56 26.89 4.88
CA LEU A 299 15.27 25.62 4.21
C LEU A 299 14.06 25.79 3.28
N SER A 300 14.28 25.60 1.98
CA SER A 300 13.27 25.60 0.95
C SER A 300 12.91 24.16 0.57
N VAL A 301 11.63 23.80 0.70
CA VAL A 301 11.14 22.45 0.45
C VAL A 301 10.15 22.47 -0.71
N THR A 302 10.35 21.57 -1.68
CA THR A 302 9.39 21.25 -2.74
C THR A 302 8.98 19.77 -2.61
N VAL A 303 7.75 19.44 -3.02
CA VAL A 303 7.23 18.07 -2.98
C VAL A 303 6.60 17.66 -4.31
N ASN A 304 6.73 16.38 -4.67
CA ASN A 304 6.13 15.83 -5.89
C ASN A 304 4.60 15.56 -5.78
N VAL A 305 4.03 15.66 -4.57
CA VAL A 305 2.60 15.48 -4.25
C VAL A 305 2.16 16.42 -3.13
N GLU A 306 0.86 16.65 -2.95
CA GLU A 306 0.37 17.33 -1.73
C GLU A 306 0.75 16.53 -0.48
N ALA A 307 1.41 17.18 0.47
CA ALA A 307 1.95 16.54 1.67
C ALA A 307 1.83 17.45 2.90
N GLU A 308 1.85 16.84 4.08
CA GLU A 308 2.06 17.50 5.36
C GLU A 308 3.56 17.40 5.74
N LEU A 309 4.18 18.54 6.04
CA LEU A 309 5.61 18.63 6.37
C LEU A 309 5.84 18.67 7.88
N PHE A 310 6.95 18.08 8.30
CA PHE A 310 7.44 18.09 9.68
C PHE A 310 8.93 18.37 9.71
N LEU A 311 9.35 19.17 10.68
CA LEU A 311 10.76 19.38 11.01
C LEU A 311 10.97 19.01 12.47
N ASP A 312 11.83 18.03 12.74
CA ASP A 312 12.10 17.49 14.08
C ASP A 312 10.82 17.05 14.81
N GLY A 313 9.85 16.53 14.04
CA GLY A 313 8.53 16.13 14.52
C GLY A 313 7.53 17.29 14.75
N MET A 314 7.93 18.55 14.56
CA MET A 314 7.03 19.70 14.63
C MET A 314 6.31 19.91 13.27
N PRO A 315 4.97 20.06 13.26
CA PRO A 315 4.25 20.30 12.00
C PRO A 315 4.57 21.67 11.41
N LEU A 316 5.06 21.69 10.17
CA LEU A 316 5.28 22.89 9.35
C LEU A 316 4.05 23.26 8.49
N GLY A 317 3.05 22.38 8.47
CA GLY A 317 1.82 22.54 7.71
C GLY A 317 1.86 21.87 6.34
N ARG A 318 0.80 22.08 5.56
CA ARG A 318 0.65 21.48 4.24
C ARG A 318 1.42 22.23 3.17
N ILE A 319 1.78 21.51 2.11
CA ILE A 319 2.41 22.03 0.90
C ILE A 319 1.75 21.37 -0.31
N ALA A 320 1.41 22.18 -1.31
CA ALA A 320 0.81 21.69 -2.54
C ALA A 320 1.89 21.09 -3.45
N ARG A 321 1.49 20.17 -4.33
CA ARG A 321 2.37 19.58 -5.34
C ARG A 321 3.09 20.66 -6.15
N GLY A 322 4.41 20.56 -6.23
CA GLY A 322 5.26 21.48 -7.00
C GLY A 322 5.36 22.90 -6.44
N ALA A 323 4.73 23.18 -5.29
CA ALA A 323 4.94 24.43 -4.57
C ALA A 323 6.24 24.34 -3.77
N THR A 324 6.93 25.46 -3.63
CA THR A 324 8.06 25.63 -2.72
C THR A 324 7.60 26.37 -1.48
N ARG A 325 7.94 25.86 -0.29
CA ARG A 325 7.80 26.60 0.97
C ARG A 325 9.17 26.78 1.61
N THR A 326 9.46 28.01 2.04
CA THR A 326 10.70 28.36 2.71
C THR A 326 10.45 28.55 4.20
N PHE A 327 11.31 27.95 5.01
CA PHE A 327 11.25 27.99 6.46
C PHE A 327 12.58 28.52 6.99
N ALA A 328 12.51 29.31 8.06
CA ALA A 328 13.69 29.65 8.83
C ALA A 328 13.97 28.50 9.81
N VAL A 329 15.24 28.09 9.93
CA VAL A 329 15.68 26.92 10.70
C VAL A 329 16.96 27.21 11.47
N THR A 330 17.15 26.55 12.62
CA THR A 330 18.37 26.65 13.42
C THR A 330 19.53 25.93 12.74
N GLU A 331 20.75 26.14 13.24
CA GLU A 331 21.90 25.33 12.86
C GLU A 331 21.84 23.94 13.52
N GLY A 332 22.48 22.96 12.88
CA GLY A 332 22.63 21.61 13.41
C GLY A 332 21.91 20.55 12.60
N TRP A 333 21.76 19.36 13.19
CA TRP A 333 21.09 18.23 12.56
C TRP A 333 19.58 18.36 12.70
N HIS A 334 18.89 18.26 11.56
CA HIS A 334 17.44 18.30 11.46
C HIS A 334 16.90 17.08 10.73
N GLU A 335 15.72 16.62 11.12
CA GLU A 335 14.96 15.60 10.39
C GLU A 335 13.74 16.23 9.72
N LEU A 336 13.73 16.23 8.39
CA LEU A 336 12.61 16.65 7.57
C LEU A 336 11.79 15.43 7.16
N VAL A 337 10.47 15.47 7.40
CA VAL A 337 9.55 14.39 7.04
C VAL A 337 8.38 14.96 6.24
N ALA A 338 8.03 14.29 5.15
CA ALA A 338 6.80 14.56 4.40
C ALA A 338 5.87 13.34 4.40
N LEU A 339 4.60 13.57 4.71
CA LEU A 339 3.56 12.55 4.71
C LEU A 339 2.47 12.90 3.70
N ALA A 340 2.15 11.96 2.80
CA ALA A 340 1.05 12.09 1.86
C ALA A 340 0.18 10.82 1.83
N PRO A 341 -1.15 10.94 1.66
CA PRO A 341 -2.02 9.78 1.57
C PRO A 341 -1.65 8.85 0.42
N GLY A 342 -1.47 7.55 0.71
CA GLY A 342 -1.16 6.53 -0.31
C GLY A 342 0.28 6.56 -0.82
N ARG A 343 1.18 7.25 -0.11
CA ARG A 343 2.61 7.32 -0.41
C ARG A 343 3.45 6.83 0.77
N GLU A 344 4.65 6.36 0.49
CA GLU A 344 5.69 6.14 1.49
C GLU A 344 6.09 7.49 2.12
N ALA A 345 6.48 7.46 3.40
CA ALA A 345 6.95 8.66 4.09
C ALA A 345 8.35 9.02 3.59
N ALA A 346 8.50 10.19 2.97
CA ALA A 346 9.82 10.71 2.65
C ALA A 346 10.47 11.28 3.91
N ARG A 347 11.75 10.96 4.12
CA ARG A 347 12.53 11.36 5.30
C ARG A 347 13.92 11.76 4.85
N GLU A 348 14.35 12.94 5.27
CA GLU A 348 15.70 13.43 5.03
C GLU A 348 16.34 13.92 6.31
N ARG A 349 17.64 13.60 6.47
CA ARG A 349 18.45 14.11 7.57
C ARG A 349 19.43 15.13 7.03
N LEU A 350 19.27 16.36 7.50
CA LEU A 350 19.96 17.53 6.99
C LEU A 350 20.90 18.05 8.08
N LEU A 351 22.14 18.39 7.69
CA LEU A 351 23.02 19.20 8.52
C LEU A 351 22.91 20.64 8.01
N ILE A 352 22.30 21.51 8.81
CA ILE A 352 22.13 22.92 8.49
C ILE A 352 23.28 23.70 9.12
N LEU A 353 24.06 24.43 8.32
CA LEU A 353 25.09 25.33 8.81
C LEU A 353 24.58 26.78 8.84
N PRO A 354 25.21 27.66 9.62
CA PRO A 354 24.86 29.08 9.63
C PRO A 354 24.94 29.73 8.24
N ASP A 355 23.99 30.64 7.98
CA ASP A 355 23.81 31.39 6.73
C ASP A 355 23.50 30.53 5.49
N ASP A 356 23.24 29.23 5.67
CA ASP A 356 22.88 28.32 4.58
C ASP A 356 21.52 28.64 3.96
N ARG A 357 21.42 28.31 2.67
CA ARG A 357 20.17 28.28 1.90
C ARG A 357 20.03 26.90 1.29
N GLU A 358 19.41 26.00 2.04
CA GLU A 358 19.20 24.62 1.61
C GLU A 358 17.93 24.51 0.79
N GLU A 359 18.01 23.83 -0.35
CA GLU A 359 16.88 23.51 -1.22
C GLU A 359 16.74 21.98 -1.29
N ILE A 360 15.60 21.47 -0.83
CA ILE A 360 15.31 20.04 -0.77
C ILE A 360 14.05 19.75 -1.57
N GLU A 361 14.16 18.79 -2.49
CA GLU A 361 13.02 18.19 -3.16
C GLU A 361 12.73 16.83 -2.54
N LEU A 362 11.54 16.66 -1.99
CA LEU A 362 11.09 15.40 -1.44
C LEU A 362 10.21 14.67 -2.45
N GLU A 363 10.68 13.51 -2.89
CA GLU A 363 9.90 12.58 -3.69
C GLU A 363 9.24 11.54 -2.79
N LEU A 364 7.91 11.53 -2.77
CA LEU A 364 7.14 10.52 -2.04
C LEU A 364 6.68 9.43 -3.01
N ASP A 365 7.19 8.21 -2.86
CA ASP A 365 6.87 7.07 -3.71
C ASP A 365 5.48 6.48 -3.41
N PRO A 366 4.76 5.93 -4.41
CA PRO A 366 3.54 5.16 -4.15
C PRO A 366 3.80 3.92 -3.28
N LEU A 367 2.86 3.65 -2.36
CA LEU A 367 2.84 2.42 -1.53
C LEU A 367 2.54 1.13 -2.32
#